data_AF-A0A397SR02-F1
#
_entry.id   AF-A0A397SR02-F1
#
_cell.length_a   1.000
_cell.length_b   1.000
_cell.length_c   1.000
_cell.angle_alpha   90.00
_cell.angle_beta   90.00
_cell.angle_gamma   90.00
#
_symmetry.space_group_name_H-M   'P 1'
#
loop_
_entity.id
_entity.type
_entity.pdbx_description
1 polymer ?
#
loop_
_entity_poly.entity_id
_entity_poly.type
_entity_poly.pdbx_seq_one_letter_code
_entity_poly.pdbx_strand_id
1 'polypeptide(L)'
;MKKSLLILLVFLYTSIELILVNATCWDYPNPFRPLEKVPSLVCGLQTKKGRDNRVKVLTPNDVFQFKFTCDVQDRILCNKAEKEFKSAGVLIAKLINFNTSIRVNVTFGNFCKDFRTCDDNIIGKAITARTIPLQDDENVVRQYPQALAKQFYLDPEPQWGDYDINAYFNLHFDNPDFKSTVLHELIHGLEISSGWENYFSDQPVASNPGFLGLNSNQVTFTSLTSSFNILYVFIIVLIIFSYT
;
A
#
# COMPACT_ATOMS: atom_id res chain seq x y z
N MET A 1 -15.58 38.10 -30.04
CA MET A 1 -16.48 37.01 -29.59
C MET A 1 -15.91 35.60 -29.82
N LYS A 2 -15.52 35.19 -31.04
CA LYS A 2 -15.04 33.81 -31.30
C LYS A 2 -13.79 33.36 -30.50
N LYS A 3 -12.80 34.26 -30.30
CA LYS A 3 -11.60 33.95 -29.50
C LYS A 3 -11.88 33.74 -28.00
N SER A 4 -12.80 34.52 -27.41
CA SER A 4 -13.22 34.32 -26.00
C SER A 4 -13.95 33.00 -25.80
N LEU A 5 -14.79 32.58 -26.75
CA LEU A 5 -15.50 31.31 -26.67
C LEU A 5 -14.55 30.12 -26.75
N LEU A 6 -13.53 30.18 -27.61
CA LEU A 6 -12.51 29.14 -27.73
C LEU A 6 -11.67 29.00 -26.46
N ILE A 7 -11.27 30.12 -25.85
CA ILE A 7 -10.53 30.14 -24.58
C ILE A 7 -11.38 29.53 -23.46
N LEU A 8 -12.66 29.90 -23.37
CA LEU A 8 -13.58 29.35 -22.38
C LEU A 8 -13.76 27.83 -22.53
N LEU A 9 -13.87 27.33 -23.77
CA LEU A 9 -13.99 25.91 -24.06
C LEU A 9 -12.71 25.13 -23.71
N VAL A 10 -11.54 25.69 -23.98
CA VAL A 10 -10.26 25.08 -23.58
C VAL A 10 -10.14 25.03 -22.06
N PHE A 11 -10.46 26.12 -21.36
CA PHE A 11 -10.47 26.13 -19.89
C PHE A 11 -11.49 25.14 -19.31
N LEU A 12 -12.70 25.04 -19.87
CA LEU A 12 -13.68 24.03 -19.44
C LEU A 12 -13.14 22.61 -19.65
N TYR A 13 -12.56 22.34 -20.82
CA TYR A 13 -11.99 21.03 -21.14
C TYR A 13 -10.85 20.66 -20.18
N THR A 14 -9.90 21.56 -19.93
CA THR A 14 -8.81 21.33 -18.97
C THR A 14 -9.31 21.16 -17.54
N SER A 15 -10.38 21.88 -17.16
CA SER A 15 -10.98 21.77 -15.82
C SER A 15 -11.67 20.42 -15.63
N ILE A 16 -12.39 19.94 -16.65
CA ILE A 16 -13.07 18.65 -16.65
C ILE A 16 -12.06 17.50 -16.55
N GLU A 17 -10.99 17.54 -17.36
CA GLU A 17 -9.89 16.56 -17.30
C GLU A 17 -9.24 16.53 -15.92
N LEU A 18 -8.99 17.69 -15.30
CA LEU A 18 -8.40 17.77 -13.96
C LEU A 18 -9.32 17.16 -12.87
N ILE A 19 -10.63 17.33 -12.99
CA ILE A 19 -11.62 16.76 -12.06
C ILE A 19 -11.74 15.25 -12.23
N LEU A 20 -11.72 14.73 -13.46
CA LEU A 20 -11.79 13.29 -13.77
C LEU A 20 -10.55 12.53 -13.29
N VAL A 21 -9.35 13.14 -13.42
CA VAL A 21 -8.10 12.55 -12.92
C VAL A 21 -8.14 12.36 -11.40
N ASN A 22 -8.82 13.25 -10.67
CA ASN A 22 -8.94 13.18 -9.22
C ASN A 22 -9.95 12.14 -8.72
N ALA A 23 -10.83 11.63 -9.58
CA ALA A 23 -11.82 10.60 -9.24
C ALA A 23 -11.41 9.20 -9.70
N THR A 24 -10.23 9.05 -10.31
CA THR A 24 -9.74 7.78 -10.87
C THR A 24 -8.91 7.01 -9.84
N CYS A 25 -9.16 5.70 -9.76
CA CYS A 25 -8.27 4.78 -9.07
C CYS A 25 -7.11 4.35 -9.96
N TRP A 26 -5.96 4.08 -9.35
CA TRP A 26 -4.77 3.64 -10.07
C TRP A 26 -4.34 2.25 -9.61
N ASP A 27 -4.16 1.35 -10.56
CA ASP A 27 -3.60 0.02 -10.32
C ASP A 27 -2.10 0.02 -10.63
N TYR A 28 -1.32 -0.65 -9.78
CA TYR A 28 0.14 -0.75 -9.88
C TYR A 28 0.52 -2.23 -10.04
N PRO A 29 0.51 -2.77 -11.27
CA PRO A 29 0.67 -4.20 -11.50
C PRO A 29 2.11 -4.69 -11.27
N ASN A 30 3.11 -3.80 -11.34
CA ASN A 30 4.51 -4.16 -11.29
C ASN A 30 5.26 -3.34 -10.20
N PRO A 31 5.75 -3.98 -9.12
CA PRO A 31 6.53 -3.31 -8.08
C PRO A 31 7.80 -2.60 -8.60
N PHE A 32 8.40 -3.10 -9.69
CA PHE A 32 9.61 -2.50 -10.28
C PHE A 32 9.32 -1.31 -11.20
N ARG A 33 8.05 -1.11 -11.59
CA ARG A 33 7.65 -0.05 -12.53
C ARG A 33 6.44 0.73 -12.01
N PRO A 34 6.59 1.46 -10.88
CA PRO A 34 5.50 2.22 -10.26
C PRO A 34 4.90 3.29 -11.19
N LEU A 35 5.67 3.78 -12.16
CA LEU A 35 5.23 4.77 -13.14
C LEU A 35 4.33 4.17 -14.23
N GLU A 36 4.36 2.85 -14.45
CA GLU A 36 3.49 2.13 -15.40
C GLU A 36 2.13 1.78 -14.76
N LYS A 37 1.57 2.70 -13.98
CA LYS A 37 0.24 2.53 -13.37
C LYS A 37 -0.86 2.60 -14.43
N VAL A 38 -1.95 1.86 -14.21
CA VAL A 38 -3.09 1.82 -15.12
C VAL A 38 -4.35 2.37 -14.44
N PRO A 39 -5.19 3.16 -15.14
CA PRO A 39 -6.42 3.67 -14.56
C PRO A 39 -7.44 2.53 -14.42
N SER A 40 -8.08 2.43 -13.27
CA SER A 40 -9.23 1.57 -13.04
C SER A 40 -10.51 2.40 -13.16
N LEU A 41 -11.37 2.00 -14.10
CA LEU A 41 -12.65 2.68 -14.36
C LEU A 41 -13.74 2.37 -13.32
N VAL A 42 -13.44 1.51 -12.35
CA VAL A 42 -14.47 0.84 -11.54
C VAL A 42 -14.55 1.35 -10.10
N CYS A 43 -13.71 2.30 -9.71
CA CYS A 43 -13.89 3.01 -8.44
C CYS A 43 -13.81 4.52 -8.65
N GLY A 44 -14.78 5.21 -8.06
CA GLY A 44 -14.90 6.67 -8.12
C GLY A 44 -14.36 7.36 -6.88
N LEU A 45 -14.58 8.67 -6.78
CA LEU A 45 -14.30 9.44 -5.57
C LEU A 45 -15.12 8.92 -4.38
N GLN A 46 -14.45 8.70 -3.25
CA GLN A 46 -15.08 8.24 -2.01
C GLN A 46 -15.00 9.30 -0.91
N THR A 47 -15.93 9.21 0.03
CA THR A 47 -15.93 10.02 1.25
C THR A 47 -15.95 9.13 2.47
N LYS A 48 -15.12 9.45 3.47
CA LYS A 48 -15.15 8.81 4.77
C LYS A 48 -16.43 9.19 5.51
N LYS A 49 -17.19 8.20 5.96
CA LYS A 49 -18.34 8.42 6.85
C LYS A 49 -17.89 8.25 8.31
N GLY A 50 -18.60 8.87 9.25
CA GLY A 50 -18.32 8.77 10.68
C GLY A 50 -18.14 7.32 11.14
N ARG A 51 -17.27 7.11 12.13
CA ARG A 51 -16.85 5.79 12.64
C ARG A 51 -18.05 4.90 12.96
N ASP A 52 -18.18 3.75 12.31
CA ASP A 52 -19.08 2.69 12.81
C ASP A 52 -18.34 1.97 13.95
N ASN A 53 -18.86 2.08 15.16
CA ASN A 53 -18.29 1.42 16.34
C ASN A 53 -18.50 -0.10 16.34
N ARG A 54 -19.13 -0.68 15.31
CA ARG A 54 -19.37 -2.13 15.17
C ARG A 54 -18.29 -2.89 14.39
N VAL A 55 -17.25 -2.21 13.91
CA VAL A 55 -16.23 -2.88 13.11
C VAL A 55 -15.32 -3.72 14.01
N LYS A 56 -15.41 -5.04 13.85
CA LYS A 56 -14.64 -6.02 14.61
C LYS A 56 -13.21 -6.10 14.07
N VAL A 57 -12.23 -5.91 14.96
CA VAL A 57 -10.81 -6.12 14.64
C VAL A 57 -10.58 -7.61 14.35
N LEU A 58 -9.86 -7.91 13.27
CA LEU A 58 -9.48 -9.26 12.88
C LEU A 58 -8.40 -9.84 13.80
N THR A 59 -8.32 -11.16 13.89
CA THR A 59 -7.20 -11.80 14.59
C THR A 59 -5.93 -11.71 13.72
N PRO A 60 -4.72 -11.66 14.30
CA PRO A 60 -3.50 -11.47 13.51
C PRO A 60 -3.28 -12.51 12.39
N ASN A 61 -3.80 -13.73 12.54
CA ASN A 61 -3.69 -14.79 11.55
C ASN A 61 -4.64 -14.61 10.35
N ASP A 62 -5.69 -13.80 10.50
CA ASP A 62 -6.74 -13.59 9.48
C ASP A 62 -6.51 -12.32 8.66
N VAL A 63 -5.58 -11.45 9.10
CA VAL A 63 -5.31 -10.15 8.46
C VAL A 63 -4.67 -10.35 7.08
N PHE A 64 -3.48 -10.93 7.02
CA PHE A 64 -2.74 -11.04 5.76
C PHE A 64 -3.06 -12.33 5.03
N GLN A 65 -3.60 -12.21 3.82
CA GLN A 65 -3.97 -13.33 2.95
C GLN A 65 -3.06 -13.33 1.73
N PHE A 66 -2.09 -14.24 1.71
CA PHE A 66 -1.11 -14.34 0.64
C PHE A 66 -1.61 -15.24 -0.48
N LYS A 67 -1.70 -14.70 -1.70
CA LYS A 67 -1.65 -15.49 -2.93
C LYS A 67 -0.19 -15.68 -3.30
N PHE A 68 0.38 -16.81 -2.88
CA PHE A 68 1.79 -17.13 -3.08
C PHE A 68 2.01 -17.91 -4.38
N THR A 69 2.89 -17.38 -5.23
CA THR A 69 3.40 -18.03 -6.44
C THR A 69 4.90 -18.25 -6.26
N CYS A 70 5.37 -19.47 -6.49
CA CYS A 70 6.79 -19.80 -6.43
C CYS A 70 7.26 -20.32 -7.78
N ASP A 71 8.15 -19.58 -8.43
CA ASP A 71 8.72 -19.93 -9.74
C ASP A 71 10.07 -20.65 -9.62
N VAL A 72 10.37 -21.15 -8.43
CA VAL A 72 11.59 -21.90 -8.09
C VAL A 72 11.28 -23.39 -8.02
N GLN A 73 12.17 -24.23 -8.56
CA GLN A 73 11.98 -25.69 -8.56
C GLN A 73 12.11 -26.31 -7.15
N ASP A 74 12.91 -25.70 -6.28
CA ASP A 74 13.12 -26.15 -4.92
C ASP A 74 11.89 -25.87 -4.05
N ARG A 75 11.10 -26.93 -3.81
CA ARG A 75 9.89 -26.87 -2.98
C ARG A 75 10.18 -26.64 -1.51
N ILE A 76 11.32 -27.10 -0.99
CA ILE A 76 11.68 -26.90 0.41
C ILE A 76 11.91 -25.42 0.66
N LEU A 77 12.63 -24.79 -0.26
CA LEU A 77 12.79 -23.35 -0.30
C LEU A 77 11.44 -22.64 -0.42
N CYS A 78 10.61 -22.93 -1.43
CA CYS A 78 9.31 -22.28 -1.58
C CYS A 78 8.47 -22.34 -0.29
N ASN A 79 8.43 -23.50 0.37
CA ASN A 79 7.70 -23.69 1.62
C ASN A 79 8.30 -22.87 2.78
N LYS A 80 9.64 -22.70 2.81
CA LYS A 80 10.31 -21.83 3.78
C LYS A 80 9.93 -20.38 3.53
N ALA A 81 10.03 -19.91 2.29
CA ALA A 81 9.67 -18.54 1.92
C ALA A 81 8.21 -18.23 2.27
N GLU A 82 7.26 -19.11 1.90
CA GLU A 82 5.83 -18.94 2.22
C GLU A 82 5.57 -18.83 3.73
N LYS A 83 6.30 -19.60 4.55
CA LYS A 83 6.21 -19.50 6.02
C LYS A 83 6.71 -18.16 6.54
N GLU A 84 7.81 -17.64 6.00
CA GLU A 84 8.32 -16.32 6.38
C GLU A 84 7.34 -15.20 6.01
N PHE A 85 6.68 -15.27 4.84
CA PHE A 85 5.59 -14.36 4.47
C PHE A 85 4.45 -14.36 5.49
N LYS A 86 3.93 -15.54 5.82
CA LYS A 86 2.86 -15.68 6.82
C LYS A 86 3.31 -15.17 8.19
N SER A 87 4.55 -15.45 8.59
CA SER A 87 5.10 -14.99 9.87
C SER A 87 5.21 -13.47 9.94
N ALA A 88 5.72 -12.84 8.87
CA ALA A 88 5.84 -11.38 8.77
C ALA A 88 4.46 -10.70 8.81
N GLY A 89 3.48 -11.21 8.07
CA GLY A 89 2.10 -10.68 8.10
C GLY A 89 1.48 -10.74 9.50
N VAL A 90 1.65 -11.85 10.22
CA VAL A 90 1.20 -11.99 11.62
C VAL A 90 1.91 -10.99 12.53
N LEU A 91 3.20 -10.71 12.32
CA LEU A 91 3.95 -9.75 13.12
C LEU A 91 3.41 -8.32 12.93
N ILE A 92 3.15 -7.90 11.69
CA ILE A 92 2.53 -6.60 11.40
C ILE A 92 1.14 -6.52 12.06
N ALA A 93 0.33 -7.56 11.91
CA ALA A 93 -1.04 -7.62 12.44
C ALA A 93 -1.11 -7.70 13.97
N LYS A 94 -0.01 -8.02 14.67
CA LYS A 94 0.07 -7.89 16.14
C LYS A 94 0.23 -6.44 16.57
N LEU A 95 0.79 -5.58 15.72
CA LEU A 95 1.11 -4.20 16.04
C LEU A 95 0.05 -3.21 15.53
N ILE A 96 -0.64 -3.56 14.45
CA ILE A 96 -1.65 -2.72 13.81
C ILE A 96 -2.99 -3.45 13.80
N ASN A 97 -4.04 -2.75 14.23
CA ASN A 97 -5.41 -3.24 14.19
C ASN A 97 -5.98 -3.10 12.79
N PHE A 98 -6.32 -4.24 12.19
CA PHE A 98 -7.00 -4.31 10.91
C PHE A 98 -8.43 -4.82 11.09
N ASN A 99 -9.33 -4.20 10.37
CA ASN A 99 -10.75 -4.50 10.37
C ASN A 99 -11.18 -5.31 9.15
N THR A 100 -10.35 -5.27 8.11
CA THR A 100 -10.53 -5.99 6.85
C THR A 100 -9.20 -6.67 6.47
N SER A 101 -9.29 -7.80 5.77
CA SER A 101 -8.10 -8.53 5.37
C SER A 101 -7.30 -7.78 4.30
N ILE A 102 -5.99 -7.95 4.34
CA ILE A 102 -5.03 -7.43 3.37
C ILE A 102 -4.63 -8.58 2.44
N ARG A 103 -5.05 -8.50 1.17
CA ARG A 103 -4.74 -9.50 0.15
C ARG A 103 -3.43 -9.14 -0.52
N VAL A 104 -2.46 -10.05 -0.44
CA VAL A 104 -1.11 -9.83 -0.99
C VAL A 104 -0.89 -10.81 -2.13
N ASN A 105 -0.66 -10.30 -3.34
CA ASN A 105 -0.14 -11.08 -4.45
C ASN A 105 1.38 -11.08 -4.36
N VAL A 106 1.98 -12.25 -4.12
CA VAL A 106 3.41 -12.36 -3.95
C VAL A 106 3.97 -13.43 -4.86
N THR A 107 5.03 -13.09 -5.58
CA THR A 107 5.80 -14.04 -6.39
C THR A 107 7.22 -14.14 -5.85
N PHE A 108 7.68 -15.37 -5.65
CA PHE A 108 9.04 -15.70 -5.25
C PHE A 108 9.74 -16.38 -6.44
N GLY A 109 10.76 -15.73 -7.00
CA GLY A 109 11.27 -16.08 -8.33
C GLY A 109 12.62 -15.44 -8.66
N ASN A 110 12.93 -15.35 -9.95
CA ASN A 110 14.24 -14.87 -10.44
C ASN A 110 14.09 -13.49 -11.09
N PHE A 111 14.57 -12.45 -10.44
CA PHE A 111 14.43 -11.08 -10.97
C PHE A 111 15.10 -10.90 -12.33
N CYS A 112 16.23 -11.58 -12.55
CA CYS A 112 16.97 -11.51 -13.80
C CYS A 112 16.15 -12.10 -14.96
N LYS A 113 15.42 -13.20 -14.69
CA LYS A 113 14.56 -13.83 -15.68
C LYS A 113 13.31 -12.99 -15.96
N ASP A 114 12.66 -12.52 -14.90
CA ASP A 114 11.30 -12.00 -15.00
C ASP A 114 11.26 -10.48 -15.25
N PHE A 115 12.27 -9.74 -14.77
CA PHE A 115 12.35 -8.28 -14.92
C PHE A 115 13.61 -7.77 -15.62
N ARG A 116 14.54 -8.67 -15.98
CA ARG A 116 15.89 -8.32 -16.49
C ARG A 116 16.70 -7.51 -15.48
N THR A 117 16.39 -7.66 -14.20
CA THR A 117 17.12 -7.04 -13.08
C THR A 117 17.94 -8.12 -12.42
N CYS A 118 19.22 -8.21 -12.78
CA CYS A 118 20.15 -9.23 -12.27
C CYS A 118 21.02 -8.70 -11.13
N ASP A 119 20.52 -7.68 -10.42
CA ASP A 119 21.20 -7.11 -9.25
C ASP A 119 20.86 -7.95 -8.02
N ASP A 120 21.85 -8.65 -7.48
CA ASP A 120 21.71 -9.49 -6.30
C ASP A 120 21.49 -8.68 -5.02
N ASN A 121 21.63 -7.35 -5.06
CA ASN A 121 21.39 -6.47 -3.91
C ASN A 121 19.89 -6.22 -3.66
N ILE A 122 19.02 -6.49 -4.63
CA ILE A 122 17.57 -6.34 -4.45
C ILE A 122 16.96 -7.72 -4.16
N ILE A 123 16.61 -7.93 -2.89
CA ILE A 123 16.09 -9.22 -2.40
C ILE A 123 14.56 -9.22 -2.43
N GLY A 124 13.92 -8.06 -2.39
CA GLY A 124 12.46 -7.91 -2.42
C GLY A 124 12.05 -6.56 -2.95
N LYS A 125 10.82 -6.49 -3.46
CA LYS A 125 10.13 -5.22 -3.72
C LYS A 125 8.63 -5.40 -3.57
N ALA A 126 7.98 -4.51 -2.83
CA ALA A 126 6.52 -4.44 -2.76
C ALA A 126 5.98 -3.04 -3.02
N ILE A 127 4.74 -2.99 -3.48
CA ILE A 127 4.00 -1.75 -3.75
C ILE A 127 2.52 -1.96 -3.45
N THR A 128 1.80 -0.88 -3.15
CA THR A 128 0.34 -0.94 -3.14
C THR A 128 -0.18 -1.42 -4.49
N ALA A 129 -1.16 -2.30 -4.51
CA ALA A 129 -1.72 -2.80 -5.76
C ALA A 129 -2.72 -1.83 -6.39
N ARG A 130 -3.40 -1.02 -5.56
CA ARG A 130 -4.38 -0.02 -5.99
C ARG A 130 -4.40 1.19 -5.06
N THR A 131 -4.52 2.40 -5.60
CA THR A 131 -4.92 3.59 -4.84
C THR A 131 -6.36 3.98 -5.13
N ILE A 132 -7.04 4.48 -4.10
CA ILE A 132 -8.42 4.97 -4.14
C ILE A 132 -8.42 6.48 -3.87
N PRO A 133 -9.10 7.28 -4.71
CA PRO A 133 -9.30 8.69 -4.42
C PRO A 133 -10.30 8.84 -3.27
N LEU A 134 -9.83 9.32 -2.12
CA LEU A 134 -10.66 9.63 -0.96
C LEU A 134 -10.56 11.13 -0.66
N GLN A 135 -11.70 11.75 -0.36
CA GLN A 135 -11.70 13.06 0.29
C GLN A 135 -11.33 12.88 1.77
N ASP A 136 -10.29 13.58 2.20
CA ASP A 136 -9.72 13.49 3.54
C ASP A 136 -10.47 14.39 4.55
N ASP A 137 -10.02 14.36 5.82
CA ASP A 137 -10.63 15.13 6.90
C ASP A 137 -10.46 16.67 6.70
N GLU A 138 -9.62 17.10 5.74
CA GLU A 138 -9.36 18.50 5.34
C GLU A 138 -10.15 18.90 4.07
N ASN A 139 -11.08 18.06 3.60
CA ASN A 139 -11.81 18.19 2.33
C ASN A 139 -10.93 18.13 1.07
N VAL A 140 -9.70 17.63 1.16
CA VAL A 140 -8.77 17.47 0.03
C VAL A 140 -8.89 16.05 -0.51
N VAL A 141 -9.00 15.93 -1.84
CA VAL A 141 -8.99 14.61 -2.50
C VAL A 141 -7.55 14.13 -2.65
N ARG A 142 -7.26 12.95 -2.10
CA ARG A 142 -5.94 12.31 -2.17
C ARG A 142 -6.06 10.84 -2.55
N GLN A 143 -4.96 10.29 -3.05
CA GLN A 143 -4.86 8.88 -3.40
C GLN A 143 -4.38 8.11 -2.18
N TYR A 144 -5.20 7.20 -1.68
CA TYR A 144 -4.87 6.35 -0.55
C TYR A 144 -4.71 4.91 -0.99
N PRO A 145 -3.74 4.16 -0.45
CA PRO A 145 -3.57 2.75 -0.78
C PRO A 145 -4.81 1.98 -0.34
N GLN A 146 -5.23 1.01 -1.15
CA GLN A 146 -6.45 0.25 -0.92
C GLN A 146 -6.43 -0.46 0.43
N ALA A 147 -5.26 -0.98 0.83
CA ALA A 147 -5.02 -1.61 2.13
C ALA A 147 -5.47 -0.74 3.31
N LEU A 148 -5.23 0.58 3.20
CA LEU A 148 -5.65 1.57 4.18
C LEU A 148 -7.12 1.94 4.00
N ALA A 149 -7.54 2.25 2.77
CA ALA A 149 -8.89 2.74 2.47
C ALA A 149 -9.97 1.80 3.03
N LYS A 150 -9.75 0.48 2.92
CA LYS A 150 -10.63 -0.58 3.45
C LYS A 150 -10.73 -0.63 4.98
N GLN A 151 -9.86 0.06 5.71
CA GLN A 151 -9.95 0.14 7.17
C GLN A 151 -10.99 1.18 7.62
N PHE A 152 -11.45 2.03 6.70
CA PHE A 152 -12.49 3.02 6.94
C PHE A 152 -13.84 2.57 6.40
N TYR A 153 -14.90 3.08 7.00
CA TYR A 153 -16.24 2.95 6.45
C TYR A 153 -16.45 4.01 5.38
N LEU A 154 -16.49 3.58 4.12
CA LEU A 154 -16.69 4.42 2.94
C LEU A 154 -18.13 4.28 2.45
N ASP A 155 -18.74 5.40 2.08
CA ASP A 155 -20.09 5.44 1.50
C ASP A 155 -20.10 6.37 0.27
N PRO A 156 -20.36 5.84 -0.94
CA PRO A 156 -20.59 4.43 -1.24
C PRO A 156 -19.35 3.56 -0.97
N GLU A 157 -19.51 2.23 -0.91
CA GLU A 157 -18.34 1.35 -0.86
C GLU A 157 -17.71 1.26 -2.27
N PRO A 158 -16.40 1.51 -2.43
CA PRO A 158 -15.75 1.39 -3.74
C PRO A 158 -15.62 -0.07 -4.16
N GLN A 159 -15.56 -0.32 -5.47
CA GLN A 159 -15.14 -1.62 -5.95
C GLN A 159 -13.64 -1.82 -5.74
N TRP A 160 -13.32 -2.71 -4.80
CA TRP A 160 -11.95 -3.10 -4.50
C TRP A 160 -11.32 -3.92 -5.62
N GLY A 161 -10.03 -3.69 -5.89
CA GLY A 161 -9.20 -4.53 -6.74
C GLY A 161 -8.81 -5.82 -6.03
N ASP A 162 -8.42 -6.85 -6.79
CA ASP A 162 -8.21 -8.22 -6.29
C ASP A 162 -7.14 -8.33 -5.20
N TYR A 163 -6.16 -7.43 -5.23
CA TYR A 163 -5.06 -7.39 -4.26
C TYR A 163 -4.92 -5.98 -3.69
N ASP A 164 -4.35 -5.93 -2.49
CA ASP A 164 -4.01 -4.71 -1.77
C ASP A 164 -2.51 -4.38 -1.91
N ILE A 165 -1.68 -5.42 -2.05
CA ILE A 165 -0.23 -5.32 -2.23
C ILE A 165 0.20 -6.27 -3.35
N ASN A 166 1.04 -5.79 -4.25
CA ASN A 166 1.82 -6.61 -5.17
C ASN A 166 3.27 -6.66 -4.67
N ALA A 167 3.83 -7.85 -4.55
CA ALA A 167 5.18 -8.04 -4.06
C ALA A 167 5.94 -9.10 -4.85
N TYR A 168 7.24 -8.94 -4.94
CA TYR A 168 8.11 -9.83 -5.70
C TYR A 168 9.45 -9.99 -4.97
N PHE A 169 9.91 -11.23 -4.75
CA PHE A 169 11.09 -11.56 -3.95
C PHE A 169 12.04 -12.52 -4.65
N ASN A 170 13.33 -12.25 -4.52
CA ASN A 170 14.37 -12.91 -5.31
C ASN A 170 14.81 -14.22 -4.63
N LEU A 171 15.29 -15.15 -5.44
CA LEU A 171 15.75 -16.47 -5.03
C LEU A 171 17.11 -16.50 -4.31
N HIS A 172 17.85 -15.39 -4.27
CA HIS A 172 19.09 -15.26 -3.50
C HIS A 172 18.76 -14.80 -2.07
N PHE A 173 18.29 -15.72 -1.23
CA PHE A 173 17.85 -15.47 0.16
C PHE A 173 18.67 -16.27 1.19
N ASP A 174 19.89 -16.75 0.87
CA ASP A 174 20.74 -17.52 1.82
C ASP A 174 21.25 -16.69 3.03
N ASN A 175 20.49 -15.64 3.35
CA ASN A 175 20.65 -14.69 4.43
C ASN A 175 19.61 -15.01 5.53
N PRO A 176 20.02 -15.11 6.81
CA PRO A 176 19.10 -15.19 7.96
C PRO A 176 18.03 -14.07 8.02
N ASP A 177 18.19 -12.99 7.26
CA ASP A 177 17.34 -11.79 7.30
C ASP A 177 16.15 -11.79 6.32
N PHE A 178 15.83 -12.91 5.65
CA PHE A 178 14.73 -12.93 4.67
C PHE A 178 13.39 -12.46 5.26
N LYS A 179 13.04 -12.90 6.47
CA LYS A 179 11.83 -12.44 7.17
C LYS A 179 11.82 -10.92 7.40
N SER A 180 12.98 -10.36 7.74
CA SER A 180 13.15 -8.91 7.94
C SER A 180 12.96 -8.15 6.63
N THR A 181 13.47 -8.69 5.52
CA THR A 181 13.24 -8.15 4.18
C THR A 181 11.76 -8.20 3.81
N VAL A 182 11.10 -9.34 4.03
CA VAL A 182 9.66 -9.46 3.79
C VAL A 182 8.86 -8.44 4.59
N LEU A 183 9.21 -8.27 5.86
CA LEU A 183 8.59 -7.31 6.75
C LEU A 183 8.78 -5.87 6.26
N HIS A 184 10.01 -5.50 5.91
CA HIS A 184 10.35 -4.20 5.33
C HIS A 184 9.50 -3.89 4.08
N GLU A 185 9.46 -4.82 3.13
CA GLU A 185 8.71 -4.63 1.90
C GLU A 185 7.20 -4.60 2.13
N LEU A 186 6.63 -5.45 2.99
CA LEU A 186 5.19 -5.39 3.27
C LEU A 186 4.77 -4.05 3.89
N ILE A 187 5.65 -3.44 4.70
CA ILE A 187 5.44 -2.08 5.23
C ILE A 187 5.45 -1.04 4.09
N HIS A 188 6.36 -1.14 3.12
CA HIS A 188 6.30 -0.34 1.89
C HIS A 188 5.03 -0.58 1.06
N GLY A 189 4.55 -1.83 0.98
CA GLY A 189 3.31 -2.17 0.28
C GLY A 189 2.05 -1.55 0.91
N LEU A 190 2.07 -1.29 2.22
CA LEU A 190 1.04 -0.53 2.93
C LEU A 190 1.19 0.99 2.75
N GLU A 191 2.20 1.43 1.99
CA GLU A 191 2.67 2.82 1.85
C GLU A 191 3.01 3.49 3.19
N ILE A 192 3.43 2.69 4.17
CA ILE A 192 3.97 3.19 5.42
C ILE A 192 5.46 3.45 5.18
N SER A 193 5.76 4.61 4.61
CA SER A 193 7.15 5.03 4.43
C SER A 193 7.72 5.55 5.74
N SER A 194 8.94 5.12 6.07
CA SER A 194 9.74 5.87 7.03
C SER A 194 10.03 7.25 6.44
N GLY A 195 10.07 8.30 7.26
CA GLY A 195 10.30 9.68 6.80
C GLY A 195 11.63 9.92 6.04
N TRP A 196 12.45 8.90 5.83
CA TRP A 196 13.69 8.93 5.06
C TRP A 196 13.47 8.93 3.54
N GLU A 197 12.46 8.24 3.00
CA GLU A 197 12.21 8.23 1.55
C GLU A 197 11.82 9.61 1.00
N ASN A 198 11.09 10.40 1.80
CA ASN A 198 10.70 11.77 1.46
C ASN A 198 11.88 12.76 1.47
N TYR A 199 13.01 12.41 2.11
CA TYR A 199 14.20 13.25 2.11
C TYR A 199 14.99 13.16 0.80
N PHE A 200 14.77 12.10 0.00
CA PHE A 200 15.56 11.79 -1.20
C PHE A 200 14.76 11.81 -2.51
N SER A 201 13.48 12.18 -2.51
CA SER A 201 12.65 12.19 -3.72
C SER A 201 12.09 13.58 -4.04
N ASP A 202 12.35 14.07 -5.24
CA ASP A 202 11.74 15.28 -5.84
C ASP A 202 10.30 15.03 -6.37
N GLN A 203 9.66 13.92 -5.96
CA GLN A 203 8.32 13.55 -6.44
C GLN A 203 7.21 14.15 -5.56
N PRO A 204 6.02 14.41 -6.13
CA PRO A 204 4.89 14.94 -5.37
C PRO A 204 4.50 13.96 -4.26
N VAL A 205 4.38 14.50 -3.05
CA VAL A 205 4.03 13.82 -1.80
C VAL A 205 2.94 12.76 -2.01
N ALA A 206 3.31 11.48 -1.90
CA ALA A 206 2.33 10.43 -1.66
C ALA A 206 1.69 10.67 -0.29
N SER A 207 0.37 10.59 -0.24
CA SER A 207 -0.43 10.72 0.98
C SER A 207 -0.02 9.63 1.95
N ASN A 208 0.82 9.97 2.93
CA ASN A 208 1.14 9.04 3.99
C ASN A 208 -0.12 8.90 4.89
N PRO A 209 -0.51 7.72 5.38
CA PRO A 209 -1.73 7.52 6.18
C PRO A 209 -1.65 8.05 7.62
N GLY A 210 -2.39 9.11 7.99
CA GLY A 210 -2.35 9.65 9.37
C GLY A 210 -2.68 8.62 10.47
N PHE A 211 -1.67 8.03 11.11
CA PHE A 211 -1.81 7.23 12.33
C PHE A 211 -2.12 8.18 13.49
N LEU A 212 -3.10 7.88 14.36
CA LEU A 212 -2.98 8.03 15.83
C LEU A 212 -4.29 7.69 16.56
N GLY A 213 -4.29 6.51 17.15
CA GLY A 213 -5.03 6.13 18.35
C GLY A 213 -4.24 4.99 19.00
N LEU A 214 -3.45 5.31 20.01
CA LEU A 214 -2.68 4.32 20.78
C LEU A 214 -3.54 3.86 21.94
N ASN A 215 -4.00 2.61 21.89
CA ASN A 215 -4.48 1.92 23.07
C ASN A 215 -3.48 0.79 23.34
N SER A 216 -2.86 0.83 24.53
CA SER A 216 -1.90 -0.14 25.10
C SER A 216 -1.46 -1.26 24.14
N ASN A 217 -0.30 -1.08 23.52
CA ASN A 217 0.45 -2.03 22.67
C ASN A 217 0.03 -2.17 21.19
N GLN A 218 -1.04 -1.53 20.73
CA GLN A 218 -1.47 -1.61 19.32
C GLN A 218 -1.86 -0.25 18.72
N VAL A 219 -1.67 -0.14 17.40
CA VAL A 219 -1.93 1.06 16.60
C VAL A 219 -3.21 0.87 15.79
N THR A 220 -4.08 1.88 15.77
CA THR A 220 -5.31 1.86 14.95
C THR A 220 -5.30 3.04 13.97
N PHE A 221 -5.81 2.83 12.76
CA PHE A 221 -6.04 3.91 11.80
C PHE A 221 -7.23 4.77 12.25
N THR A 222 -7.00 6.08 12.40
CA THR A 222 -7.99 7.00 13.00
C THR A 222 -8.30 8.20 12.13
N SER A 223 -7.36 8.67 11.32
CA SER A 223 -7.50 9.88 10.52
C SER A 223 -6.89 9.73 9.12
N LEU A 224 -7.37 10.54 8.20
CA LEU A 224 -6.77 10.74 6.89
C LEU A 224 -6.31 12.21 6.87
N THR A 225 -5.06 12.47 7.25
CA THR A 225 -4.51 13.83 7.34
C THR A 225 -3.17 13.94 6.64
N SER A 226 -2.82 15.15 6.19
CA SER A 226 -1.57 15.45 5.51
C SER A 226 -0.34 15.50 6.43
N SER A 227 -0.58 15.67 7.74
CA SER A 227 0.46 15.88 8.75
C SER A 227 0.88 14.58 9.43
N PHE A 228 2.09 14.11 9.12
CA PHE A 228 2.75 13.03 9.87
C PHE A 228 3.58 13.57 11.02
N ASN A 229 3.34 13.05 12.24
CA ASN A 229 4.39 13.04 13.26
C ASN A 229 5.35 11.89 12.94
N ILE A 230 6.42 12.24 12.24
CA ILE A 230 7.58 11.40 11.87
C ILE A 230 8.04 10.48 13.03
N LEU A 231 7.91 10.93 14.28
CA LEU A 231 8.27 10.20 15.49
C LEU A 231 7.53 8.86 15.68
N TYR A 232 6.26 8.74 15.28
CA TYR A 232 5.45 7.53 15.54
C TYR A 232 5.72 6.40 14.55
N VAL A 233 5.97 6.74 13.28
CA VAL A 233 6.43 5.76 12.28
C VAL A 233 7.82 5.25 12.68
N PHE A 234 8.69 6.14 13.17
CA PHE A 234 9.97 5.72 13.71
C PHE A 234 9.82 4.73 14.85
N ILE A 235 8.89 4.93 15.78
CA ILE A 235 8.67 3.98 16.89
C ILE A 235 8.14 2.64 16.36
N ILE A 236 7.19 2.62 15.43
CA ILE A 236 6.65 1.36 14.88
C ILE A 236 7.72 0.60 14.09
N VAL A 237 8.44 1.29 13.21
CA VAL A 237 9.54 0.72 12.42
C VAL A 237 10.65 0.22 13.37
N LEU A 238 11.06 1.02 14.35
CA LEU A 238 12.06 0.60 15.36
C LEU A 238 11.55 -0.60 16.16
N ILE A 239 10.30 -0.63 16.60
CA ILE A 239 9.72 -1.78 17.32
C ILE A 239 9.74 -3.03 16.42
N ILE A 240 9.29 -2.91 15.18
CA ILE A 240 9.27 -3.99 14.18
C ILE A 240 10.68 -4.56 13.98
N PHE A 241 11.69 -3.70 13.81
CA PHE A 241 13.09 -4.10 13.62
C PHE A 241 13.84 -4.43 14.92
N SER A 242 13.26 -4.15 16.10
CA SER A 242 13.80 -4.58 17.40
C SER A 242 13.38 -5.99 17.80
N TYR A 243 12.33 -6.53 17.15
CA TYR A 243 11.81 -7.89 17.38
C TYR A 243 12.30 -8.92 16.34
N THR A 244 13.17 -8.50 15.42
CA THR A 244 13.92 -9.35 14.48
C THR A 244 15.34 -9.53 14.97
#